data_AF-A0A427A747-F1
#
_entry.id   AF-A0A427A747-F1
#
_cell.length_a   1.000
_cell.length_b   1.000
_cell.length_c   1.000
_cell.angle_alpha   90.00
_cell.angle_beta   90.00
_cell.angle_gamma   90.00
#
_symmetry.space_group_name_H-M   'P 1'
#
loop_
_entity.id
_entity.type
_entity.pdbx_description
1 polymer ?
#
loop_
_entity_poly.entity_id
_entity_poly.type
_entity_poly.pdbx_seq_one_letter_code
_entity_poly.pdbx_strand_id
1 'polypeptide(L)'
;IEIPHIFLQTVIYGLIVYSLIGFDWTVEKFFWYLFFMFFTFMYFTYYGMMAVAMTPNSDIAAIVSTAFYAIWNIFAGFLVPRPKIPVWWRWYSWACPVAWTLYGLVASQFGDYTYEMDNHETVQDFIRRFFGFRHDFLGVVAVAVVGFTVFICFCLCLFNQGVQLPKKMRRIQQPHKQFLTPKMLNNVYIMR
;
A
#
# COMPACT_ATOMS: atom_id res chain seq x y z
N ILE A 1 -2.84 12.66 9.17
CA ILE A 1 -4.19 12.29 9.68
C ILE A 1 -4.50 10.82 9.42
N GLU A 2 -4.04 10.26 8.28
CA GLU A 2 -4.31 8.86 7.92
C GLU A 2 -3.63 7.80 8.82
N ILE A 3 -2.43 8.06 9.34
CA ILE A 3 -1.64 7.02 10.05
C ILE A 3 -2.36 6.43 11.27
N PRO A 4 -2.93 7.23 12.21
CA PRO A 4 -3.67 6.68 13.34
C PRO A 4 -4.92 5.89 12.94
N HIS A 5 -5.62 6.32 11.88
CA HIS A 5 -6.79 5.60 11.36
C HIS A 5 -6.41 4.25 10.78
N ILE A 6 -5.35 4.21 9.96
CA ILE A 6 -4.82 2.97 9.39
C ILE A 6 -4.33 2.04 10.51
N PHE A 7 -3.67 2.58 11.54
CA PHE A 7 -3.23 1.79 12.69
C PHE A 7 -4.39 1.13 13.41
N LEU A 8 -5.42 1.92 13.78
CA LEU A 8 -6.61 1.38 14.44
C LEU A 8 -7.33 0.34 13.58
N GLN A 9 -7.49 0.61 12.29
CA GLN A 9 -8.07 -0.33 11.33
C GLN A 9 -7.26 -1.63 11.26
N THR A 10 -5.93 -1.53 11.24
CA THR A 10 -5.04 -2.70 11.20
C THR A 10 -5.18 -3.53 12.46
N VAL A 11 -5.23 -2.90 13.65
CA VAL A 11 -5.39 -3.62 14.92
C VAL A 11 -6.71 -4.38 14.94
N ILE A 12 -7.82 -3.71 14.58
CA ILE A 12 -9.15 -4.31 14.59
C ILE A 12 -9.24 -5.46 13.56
N TYR A 13 -8.85 -5.18 12.31
CA TYR A 13 -8.87 -6.18 11.25
C TYR A 13 -7.94 -7.36 11.57
N GLY A 14 -6.73 -7.04 12.01
CA GLY A 14 -5.71 -8.02 12.33
C GLY A 14 -6.13 -8.94 13.46
N LEU A 15 -6.70 -8.41 14.55
CA LEU A 15 -7.18 -9.23 15.66
C LEU A 15 -8.27 -10.21 15.23
N ILE A 16 -9.24 -9.76 14.42
CA ILE A 16 -10.35 -10.59 13.94
C ILE A 16 -9.83 -11.70 13.02
N VAL A 17 -9.03 -11.35 12.02
CA VAL A 17 -8.55 -12.31 11.01
C VAL A 17 -7.54 -13.28 11.61
N TYR A 18 -6.65 -12.81 12.48
CA TYR A 18 -5.69 -13.66 13.18
C TYR A 18 -6.40 -14.74 14.02
N SER A 19 -7.46 -14.34 14.72
CA SER A 19 -8.29 -15.26 15.50
C SER A 19 -9.05 -16.25 14.61
N LEU A 20 -9.59 -15.80 13.48
CA LEU A 20 -10.40 -16.63 12.58
C LEU A 20 -9.59 -17.71 11.86
N ILE A 21 -8.36 -17.38 11.46
CA ILE A 21 -7.45 -18.34 10.83
C ILE A 21 -6.98 -19.39 11.84
N GLY A 22 -6.96 -19.05 13.14
CA GLY A 22 -6.47 -19.92 14.20
C GLY A 22 -4.95 -19.99 14.24
N PHE A 23 -4.26 -18.87 13.98
CA PHE A 23 -2.81 -18.81 14.14
C PHE A 23 -2.38 -18.99 15.60
N ASP A 24 -1.14 -19.45 15.81
CA ASP A 24 -0.58 -19.63 17.14
C ASP A 24 -0.44 -18.29 17.87
N TRP A 25 -1.10 -18.16 19.02
CA TRP A 25 -1.14 -16.97 19.88
C TRP A 25 0.17 -16.68 20.62
N THR A 26 1.27 -16.64 19.88
CA THR A 26 2.57 -16.20 20.37
C THR A 26 2.72 -14.71 20.12
N VAL A 27 3.25 -14.00 21.13
CA VAL A 27 3.39 -12.54 21.10
C VAL A 27 4.24 -12.10 19.90
N GLU A 28 5.34 -12.79 19.64
CA GLU A 28 6.22 -12.53 18.51
C GLU A 28 5.51 -12.63 17.15
N LYS A 29 4.82 -13.75 16.87
CA LYS A 29 4.13 -13.95 15.59
C LYS A 29 2.98 -12.98 15.40
N PHE A 30 2.27 -12.64 16.48
CA PHE A 30 1.20 -11.64 16.44
C PHE A 30 1.74 -10.24 16.10
N PHE A 31 2.85 -9.81 16.72
CA PHE A 31 3.46 -8.52 16.39
C PHE A 31 4.02 -8.47 14.97
N TRP A 32 4.64 -9.56 14.49
CA TRP A 32 5.07 -9.65 13.09
C TRP A 32 3.91 -9.57 12.12
N TYR A 33 2.82 -10.27 12.40
CA TYR A 33 1.61 -10.21 11.60
C TYR A 33 1.05 -8.78 11.56
N LEU A 34 0.91 -8.13 12.72
CA LEU A 34 0.41 -6.77 12.83
C LEU A 34 1.33 -5.76 12.12
N PHE A 35 2.64 -5.94 12.21
CA PHE A 35 3.63 -5.13 11.49
C PHE A 35 3.42 -5.22 9.98
N PHE A 36 3.42 -6.43 9.41
CA PHE A 36 3.27 -6.60 7.96
C PHE A 36 1.91 -6.06 7.49
N MET A 37 0.82 -6.38 8.19
CA MET A 37 -0.51 -5.89 7.86
C MET A 37 -0.62 -4.36 7.93
N PHE A 38 0.03 -3.72 8.90
CA PHE A 38 0.02 -2.27 9.05
C PHE A 38 0.67 -1.59 7.86
N PHE A 39 1.87 -2.01 7.49
CA PHE A 39 2.56 -1.45 6.32
C PHE A 39 1.83 -1.77 5.02
N THR A 40 1.17 -2.93 4.93
CA THR A 40 0.31 -3.29 3.81
C THR A 40 -0.82 -2.31 3.60
N PHE A 41 -1.61 -2.05 4.64
CA PHE A 41 -2.68 -1.07 4.55
C PHE A 41 -2.14 0.32 4.27
N MET A 42 -1.02 0.70 4.88
CA MET A 42 -0.40 2.00 4.67
C MET A 42 0.02 2.24 3.21
N TYR A 43 0.73 1.30 2.57
CA TYR A 43 1.11 1.48 1.18
C TYR A 43 -0.08 1.42 0.22
N PHE A 44 -1.11 0.60 0.50
CA PHE A 44 -2.32 0.56 -0.34
C PHE A 44 -3.11 1.86 -0.26
N THR A 45 -3.24 2.45 0.93
CA THR A 45 -3.89 3.74 1.11
C THR A 45 -3.13 4.85 0.38
N TYR A 46 -1.79 4.89 0.49
CA TYR A 46 -0.98 5.87 -0.24
C TYR A 46 -1.05 5.70 -1.75
N TYR A 47 -1.05 4.45 -2.23
CA TYR A 47 -1.23 4.14 -3.64
C TYR A 47 -2.60 4.60 -4.16
N GLY A 48 -3.68 4.32 -3.43
CA GLY A 48 -5.03 4.75 -3.80
C GLY A 48 -5.15 6.28 -3.87
N MET A 49 -4.57 6.99 -2.90
CA MET A 49 -4.52 8.46 -2.93
C MET A 49 -3.72 8.99 -4.11
N MET A 50 -2.60 8.36 -4.46
CA MET A 50 -1.80 8.74 -5.63
C MET A 50 -2.59 8.53 -6.92
N ALA A 51 -3.29 7.40 -7.07
CA ALA A 51 -4.09 7.13 -8.26
C ALA A 51 -5.21 8.17 -8.46
N VAL A 52 -5.94 8.52 -7.40
CA VAL A 52 -6.96 9.58 -7.45
C VAL A 52 -6.36 10.94 -7.78
N ALA A 53 -5.18 11.26 -7.23
CA ALA A 53 -4.51 12.53 -7.47
C ALA A 53 -4.01 12.67 -8.92
N MET A 54 -3.64 11.56 -9.57
CA MET A 54 -3.14 11.54 -10.96
C MET A 54 -4.24 11.61 -12.01
N THR A 55 -5.48 11.28 -11.67
CA THR A 55 -6.60 11.22 -12.62
C THR A 55 -7.56 12.40 -12.51
N PRO A 56 -8.09 12.90 -13.64
CA PRO A 56 -9.06 14.00 -13.63
C PRO A 56 -10.48 13.57 -13.22
N ASN A 57 -10.79 12.27 -13.27
CA ASN A 57 -12.10 11.71 -12.91
C ASN A 57 -11.92 10.46 -12.03
N SER A 58 -12.72 10.36 -10.96
CA SER A 58 -12.73 9.25 -10.00
C SER A 58 -13.05 7.89 -10.64
N ASP A 59 -13.89 7.87 -11.67
CA ASP A 59 -14.26 6.60 -12.34
C ASP A 59 -13.06 5.99 -13.07
N ILE A 60 -12.28 6.85 -13.74
CA ILE A 60 -11.05 6.45 -14.43
C ILE A 60 -10.00 6.02 -13.39
N ALA A 61 -9.90 6.72 -12.26
CA ALA A 61 -9.02 6.35 -11.14
C ALA A 61 -9.30 4.93 -10.65
N ALA A 62 -10.58 4.58 -10.46
CA ALA A 62 -11.00 3.27 -9.99
C ALA A 62 -10.65 2.17 -10.99
N ILE A 63 -10.91 2.38 -12.28
CA ILE A 63 -10.59 1.40 -13.34
C ILE A 63 -9.08 1.14 -13.39
N VAL A 64 -8.28 2.20 -13.40
CA VAL A 64 -6.81 2.10 -13.45
C VAL A 64 -6.27 1.41 -12.20
N SER A 65 -6.71 1.82 -11.01
CA SER A 65 -6.28 1.23 -9.74
C SER A 65 -6.61 -0.27 -9.66
N THR A 66 -7.80 -0.66 -10.13
CA THR A 66 -8.23 -2.06 -10.13
C THR A 66 -7.38 -2.92 -11.07
N ALA A 67 -7.04 -2.41 -12.26
CA ALA A 67 -6.15 -3.10 -13.19
C ALA A 67 -4.76 -3.32 -12.60
N PHE A 68 -4.17 -2.30 -11.97
CA PHE A 68 -2.89 -2.42 -11.29
C PHE A 68 -2.93 -3.39 -10.10
N TYR A 69 -4.01 -3.36 -9.31
CA TYR A 69 -4.21 -4.29 -8.20
C TYR A 69 -4.25 -5.76 -8.69
N ALA A 70 -4.93 -6.01 -9.81
CA ALA A 70 -4.97 -7.34 -10.41
C ALA A 70 -3.57 -7.83 -10.81
N ILE A 71 -2.75 -6.97 -11.43
CA ILE A 71 -1.37 -7.29 -11.78
C ILE A 71 -0.55 -7.61 -10.51
N TRP A 72 -0.64 -6.78 -9.47
CA TRP A 72 0.07 -7.04 -8.22
C TRP A 72 -0.35 -8.36 -7.57
N ASN A 73 -1.61 -8.76 -7.64
CA ASN A 73 -2.08 -10.04 -7.10
C ASN A 73 -1.52 -11.26 -7.86
N ILE A 74 -1.41 -11.19 -9.19
CA ILE A 74 -0.83 -12.26 -10.00
C ILE A 74 0.65 -12.47 -9.63
N PHE A 75 1.40 -11.37 -9.47
CA PHE A 75 2.84 -11.40 -9.21
C PHE A 75 3.22 -11.39 -7.72
N ALA A 76 2.23 -11.33 -6.81
CA ALA A 76 2.43 -11.38 -5.36
C ALA A 76 3.06 -12.70 -4.89
N GLY A 77 3.07 -13.74 -5.72
CA GLY A 77 3.66 -15.02 -5.37
C GLY A 77 2.69 -16.04 -4.77
N PHE A 78 1.43 -15.65 -4.52
CA PHE A 78 0.37 -16.56 -4.06
C PHE A 78 -0.16 -17.41 -5.21
N LEU A 79 -0.52 -16.77 -6.34
CA LEU A 79 -1.06 -17.47 -7.50
C LEU A 79 0.03 -18.20 -8.31
N VAL A 80 1.18 -17.54 -8.50
CA VAL A 80 2.35 -18.11 -9.16
C VAL A 80 3.56 -17.98 -8.24
N PRO A 81 4.04 -19.09 -7.64
CA PRO A 81 5.19 -19.06 -6.75
C PRO A 81 6.42 -18.48 -7.44
N ARG A 82 7.19 -17.64 -6.74
CA ARG A 82 8.37 -16.96 -7.28
C ARG A 82 9.35 -17.88 -8.04
N PRO A 83 9.64 -19.12 -7.59
CA PRO A 83 10.56 -20.01 -8.29
C PRO A 83 10.08 -20.45 -9.68
N LYS A 84 8.74 -20.51 -9.88
CA LYS A 84 8.12 -20.93 -11.14
C LYS A 84 8.00 -19.80 -12.17
N ILE A 85 8.28 -18.56 -11.78
CA ILE A 85 8.27 -17.40 -12.68
C ILE A 85 9.53 -17.44 -13.58
N PRO A 86 9.40 -17.28 -14.91
CA PRO A 86 10.54 -17.24 -15.82
C PRO A 86 11.52 -16.13 -15.43
N VAL A 87 12.81 -16.37 -15.63
CA VAL A 87 13.90 -15.50 -15.11
C VAL A 87 13.73 -14.04 -15.56
N TRP A 88 13.30 -13.82 -16.80
CA TRP A 88 13.04 -12.49 -17.36
C TRP A 88 11.90 -11.72 -16.68
N TRP A 89 10.93 -12.38 -16.05
CA TRP A 89 9.80 -11.74 -15.35
C TRP A 89 10.01 -11.69 -13.83
N ARG A 90 11.06 -12.34 -13.33
CA ARG A 90 11.30 -12.49 -11.90
C ARG A 90 11.51 -11.15 -11.20
N TRP A 91 12.15 -10.17 -11.86
CA TRP A 91 12.38 -8.84 -11.30
C TRP A 91 11.09 -8.12 -10.89
N TYR A 92 9.97 -8.35 -11.61
CA TYR A 92 8.70 -7.72 -11.29
C TYR A 92 8.15 -8.21 -9.95
N SER A 93 8.34 -9.50 -9.63
CA SER A 93 7.98 -10.05 -8.32
C SER A 93 8.83 -9.45 -7.19
N TRP A 94 10.07 -9.02 -7.47
CA TRP A 94 10.93 -8.32 -6.51
C TRP A 94 10.58 -6.83 -6.39
N ALA A 95 10.02 -6.22 -7.42
CA ALA A 95 9.54 -4.84 -7.38
C ALA A 95 8.14 -4.69 -6.75
N CYS A 96 7.38 -5.79 -6.65
CA CYS A 96 6.02 -5.78 -6.14
C CYS A 96 5.97 -5.79 -4.60
N PRO A 97 5.40 -4.77 -3.93
CA PRO A 97 5.34 -4.70 -2.46
C PRO A 97 4.46 -5.81 -1.86
N VAL A 98 3.42 -6.25 -2.59
CA VAL A 98 2.54 -7.34 -2.16
C VAL A 98 3.30 -8.66 -2.05
N ALA A 99 4.28 -8.89 -2.93
CA ALA A 99 5.10 -10.09 -2.87
C ALA A 99 5.94 -10.15 -1.59
N TRP A 100 6.48 -9.02 -1.14
CA TRP A 100 7.24 -8.93 0.11
C TRP A 100 6.35 -9.09 1.34
N THR A 101 5.13 -8.55 1.29
CA THR A 101 4.13 -8.78 2.33
C THR A 101 3.83 -10.27 2.48
N LEU A 102 3.55 -10.97 1.37
CA LEU A 102 3.26 -12.40 1.40
C LEU A 102 4.44 -13.19 1.97
N TYR A 103 5.65 -12.87 1.54
CA TYR A 103 6.86 -13.48 2.09
C TYR A 103 6.92 -13.28 3.62
N GLY A 104 6.74 -12.05 4.09
CA GLY A 104 6.82 -11.70 5.50
C GLY A 104 5.78 -12.41 6.36
N LEU A 105 4.52 -12.45 5.88
CA LEU A 105 3.44 -13.16 6.56
C LEU A 105 3.70 -14.67 6.62
N VAL A 106 4.01 -15.31 5.48
CA VAL A 106 4.22 -16.77 5.44
C VAL A 106 5.47 -17.16 6.22
N ALA A 107 6.57 -16.41 6.10
CA ALA A 107 7.81 -16.71 6.80
C ALA A 107 7.69 -16.46 8.32
N SER A 108 6.99 -15.41 8.76
CA SER A 108 6.80 -15.14 10.21
C SER A 108 5.84 -16.12 10.86
N GLN A 109 4.78 -16.53 10.18
CA GLN A 109 3.80 -17.45 10.76
C GLN A 109 4.30 -18.88 10.67
N PHE A 110 4.73 -19.36 9.51
CA PHE A 110 4.98 -20.78 9.27
C PHE A 110 6.46 -21.16 9.11
N GLY A 111 7.38 -20.20 9.12
CA GLY A 111 8.80 -20.44 8.83
C GLY A 111 9.55 -21.25 9.89
N ASP A 112 8.97 -21.41 11.08
CA ASP A 112 9.48 -22.11 12.25
C ASP A 112 8.71 -23.41 12.56
N TYR A 113 7.67 -23.75 11.79
CA TYR A 113 6.90 -24.99 11.99
C TYR A 113 7.67 -26.19 11.44
N THR A 114 8.11 -27.08 12.33
CA THR A 114 8.79 -28.35 12.01
C THR A 114 7.85 -29.55 11.97
N TYR A 115 6.53 -29.34 12.07
CA TYR A 115 5.56 -30.42 11.98
C TYR A 115 5.65 -31.13 10.63
N GLU A 116 5.72 -32.45 10.67
CA GLU A 116 5.69 -33.28 9.47
C GLU A 116 4.26 -33.34 8.92
N MET A 117 4.12 -33.06 7.63
CA MET A 117 2.87 -33.30 6.91
C MET A 117 2.74 -34.77 6.54
N ASP A 118 1.56 -35.19 6.06
CA ASP A 118 1.27 -36.55 5.57
C ASP A 118 2.28 -37.06 4.52
N ASN A 119 2.99 -36.16 3.84
CA ASN A 119 4.01 -36.47 2.85
C ASN A 119 5.43 -36.65 3.43
N HIS A 120 5.57 -36.71 4.77
CA HIS A 120 6.86 -36.79 5.48
C HIS A 120 7.82 -35.61 5.22
N GLU A 121 7.28 -34.45 4.81
CA GLU A 121 8.03 -33.20 4.68
C GLU A 121 7.59 -32.22 5.76
N THR A 122 8.54 -31.45 6.30
CA THR A 122 8.20 -30.40 7.26
C THR A 122 7.51 -29.21 6.57
N VAL A 123 6.66 -28.48 7.30
CA VAL A 123 6.04 -27.24 6.80
C VAL A 123 7.09 -26.23 6.34
N GLN A 124 8.18 -26.11 7.10
CA GLN A 124 9.32 -25.27 6.75
C GLN A 124 9.96 -25.65 5.41
N ASP A 125 10.21 -26.94 5.17
CA ASP A 125 10.83 -27.42 3.92
C ASP A 125 9.93 -27.24 2.71
N PHE A 126 8.62 -27.46 2.87
CA PHE A 126 7.65 -27.17 1.83
C PHE A 126 7.66 -25.70 1.43
N ILE A 127 7.64 -24.79 2.40
CA ILE A 127 7.66 -23.34 2.15
C ILE A 127 8.96 -22.92 1.45
N ARG A 128 10.10 -23.49 1.88
CA ARG A 128 11.40 -23.25 1.24
C ARG A 128 11.43 -23.76 -0.20
N ARG A 129 10.93 -24.97 -0.46
CA ARG A 129 10.97 -25.57 -1.80
C ARG A 129 9.97 -24.93 -2.77
N PHE A 130 8.75 -24.67 -2.31
CA PHE A 130 7.66 -24.21 -3.16
C PHE A 130 7.68 -22.69 -3.35
N PHE A 131 7.83 -21.92 -2.26
CA PHE A 131 7.81 -20.46 -2.30
C PHE A 131 9.21 -19.82 -2.31
N GLY A 132 10.24 -20.54 -1.85
CA GLY A 132 11.59 -19.97 -1.71
C GLY A 132 11.74 -19.06 -0.50
N PHE A 133 10.83 -19.13 0.47
CA PHE A 133 10.83 -18.24 1.63
C PHE A 133 11.71 -18.79 2.74
N ARG A 134 12.52 -17.92 3.34
CA ARG A 134 13.48 -18.22 4.40
C ARG A 134 13.17 -17.35 5.60
N HIS A 135 13.03 -17.98 6.77
CA HIS A 135 12.75 -17.27 8.02
C HIS A 135 13.90 -16.32 8.41
N ASP A 136 15.15 -16.70 8.16
CA ASP A 136 16.34 -15.87 8.45
C ASP A 136 16.35 -14.53 7.70
N PHE A 137 15.58 -14.41 6.63
CA PHE A 137 15.50 -13.21 5.79
C PHE A 137 14.36 -12.26 6.21
N LEU A 138 13.60 -12.59 7.26
CA LEU A 138 12.42 -11.84 7.71
C LEU A 138 12.74 -10.37 7.99
N GLY A 139 13.88 -10.09 8.63
CA GLY A 139 14.32 -8.72 8.91
C GLY A 139 14.55 -7.89 7.64
N VAL A 140 15.13 -8.49 6.60
CA VAL A 140 15.35 -7.79 5.31
C VAL A 140 14.02 -7.55 4.60
N VAL A 141 13.10 -8.50 4.68
CA VAL A 141 11.74 -8.37 4.14
C VAL A 141 10.98 -7.24 4.83
N ALA A 142 11.12 -7.12 6.16
CA ALA A 142 10.55 -6.02 6.92
C ALA A 142 11.08 -4.66 6.44
N VAL A 143 12.40 -4.52 6.31
CA VAL A 143 13.03 -3.28 5.80
C VAL A 143 12.58 -2.97 4.38
N ALA A 144 12.47 -3.99 3.52
CA ALA A 144 12.00 -3.82 2.14
C ALA A 144 10.57 -3.26 2.09
N VAL A 145 9.65 -3.84 2.87
CA VAL A 145 8.25 -3.38 2.95
C VAL A 145 8.19 -1.92 3.43
N VAL A 146 8.93 -1.57 4.49
CA VAL A 146 9.02 -0.18 4.97
C VAL A 146 9.57 0.74 3.87
N GLY A 147 10.63 0.31 3.17
CA GLY A 147 11.23 1.03 2.06
C GLY A 147 10.24 1.33 0.94
N PHE A 148 9.44 0.35 0.52
CA PHE A 148 8.38 0.55 -0.47
C PHE A 148 7.32 1.52 0.01
N THR A 149 6.89 1.43 1.27
CA THR A 149 5.89 2.35 1.83
C THR A 149 6.41 3.79 1.87
N VAL A 150 7.66 3.99 2.30
CA VAL A 150 8.31 5.31 2.31
C VAL A 150 8.48 5.85 0.90
N PHE A 151 8.86 5.00 -0.06
CA PHE A 151 8.98 5.38 -1.47
C PHE A 151 7.65 5.87 -2.05
N ILE A 152 6.55 5.13 -1.84
CA ILE A 152 5.22 5.55 -2.31
C ILE A 152 4.78 6.85 -1.61
N CYS A 153 5.04 6.98 -0.31
CA CYS A 153 4.76 8.21 0.43
C CYS A 153 5.55 9.41 -0.11
N PHE A 154 6.82 9.21 -0.44
CA PHE A 154 7.67 10.24 -1.05
C PHE A 154 7.16 10.65 -2.43
N CYS A 155 6.79 9.69 -3.29
CA CYS A 155 6.18 9.95 -4.59
C CYS A 155 4.88 10.76 -4.48
N LEU A 156 4.01 10.41 -3.54
CA LEU A 156 2.78 11.15 -3.24
C LEU A 156 3.10 12.60 -2.80
N CYS A 157 4.11 12.78 -1.95
CA CYS A 157 4.53 14.09 -1.47
C CYS A 157 5.05 14.98 -2.61
N LEU A 158 5.93 14.44 -3.48
CA LEU A 158 6.44 15.15 -4.65
C LEU A 158 5.32 15.59 -5.59
N PHE A 159 4.36 14.70 -5.86
CA PHE A 159 3.22 15.02 -6.72
C PHE A 159 2.39 16.18 -6.14
N ASN A 160 2.11 16.13 -4.83
CA ASN A 160 1.37 17.18 -4.14
C ASN A 160 2.11 18.54 -4.13
N GLN A 161 3.44 18.55 -4.14
CA GLN A 161 4.22 19.78 -4.30
C GLN A 161 4.16 20.31 -5.75
N GLY A 162 4.24 19.43 -6.75
CA GLY A 162 4.07 19.75 -8.18
C GLY A 162 2.73 20.43 -8.48
N VAL A 163 1.64 19.95 -7.90
CA VAL A 163 0.28 20.49 -8.07
C VAL A 163 0.09 21.88 -7.43
N GLN A 164 0.89 22.24 -6.42
CA GLN A 164 0.78 23.54 -5.73
C GLN A 164 1.55 24.69 -6.43
N LEU A 165 2.48 24.38 -7.33
CA LEU A 165 3.34 25.35 -8.02
C LEU A 165 2.63 26.39 -8.95
N PRO A 166 1.34 26.29 -9.31
CA PRO A 166 0.60 27.38 -9.95
C PRO A 166 -0.44 28.09 -9.06
N LYS A 167 -0.61 27.72 -7.78
CA LYS A 167 -1.61 28.39 -6.90
C LYS A 167 -1.07 29.64 -6.21
N LYS A 168 0.23 29.69 -5.90
CA LYS A 168 0.85 30.86 -5.25
C LYS A 168 0.88 32.10 -6.16
N MET A 169 0.88 31.90 -7.49
CA MET A 169 0.75 32.99 -8.47
C MET A 169 -0.70 33.44 -8.72
N ARG A 170 -1.71 32.60 -8.45
CA ARG A 170 -3.13 32.98 -8.58
C ARG A 170 -3.58 34.03 -7.56
N ARG A 171 -2.91 34.11 -6.41
CA ARG A 171 -3.16 35.14 -5.39
C ARG A 171 -2.62 36.52 -5.78
N ILE A 172 -1.63 36.60 -6.68
CA ILE A 172 -1.03 37.86 -7.16
C ILE A 172 -1.79 38.40 -8.39
N GLN A 173 -2.53 37.55 -9.12
CA GLN A 173 -3.34 37.95 -10.28
C GLN A 173 -4.74 38.48 -9.92
N GLN A 174 -5.21 38.35 -8.66
CA GLN A 174 -6.54 38.82 -8.21
C GLN A 174 -6.58 40.04 -7.25
N PRO A 175 -5.67 41.03 -7.27
CA PRO A 175 -5.83 42.24 -6.46
C PRO A 175 -7.01 43.11 -6.96
N HIS A 176 -7.46 42.94 -8.21
CA HIS A 176 -8.46 43.82 -8.81
C HIS A 176 -9.92 43.50 -8.44
N LYS A 177 -10.22 42.34 -7.82
CA LYS A 177 -11.61 42.02 -7.41
C LYS A 177 -12.00 42.60 -6.05
N GLN A 178 -11.05 43.18 -5.31
CA GLN A 178 -11.30 43.74 -3.99
C GLN A 178 -11.73 45.21 -4.00
N PHE A 179 -11.63 45.89 -5.16
CA PHE A 179 -11.98 47.31 -5.31
C PHE A 179 -13.43 47.57 -5.74
N LEU A 180 -14.22 46.55 -6.03
CA LEU A 180 -15.65 46.74 -6.32
C LEU A 180 -16.44 46.78 -5.00
N THR A 181 -16.39 47.92 -4.33
CA THR A 181 -17.30 48.24 -3.22
C THR A 181 -18.77 48.17 -3.68
N PRO A 182 -19.71 47.74 -2.82
CA PRO A 182 -21.12 47.54 -3.16
C PRO A 182 -21.86 48.80 -3.67
N LYS A 183 -21.27 50.00 -3.56
CA LYS A 183 -21.83 51.25 -4.13
C LYS A 183 -21.84 51.29 -5.67
N MET A 184 -20.96 50.56 -6.35
CA MET A 184 -20.88 50.59 -7.83
C MET A 184 -21.99 49.75 -8.50
N LEU A 185 -22.55 48.76 -7.81
CA LEU A 185 -23.59 47.88 -8.35
C LEU A 185 -24.98 48.54 -8.36
N ASN A 186 -25.25 49.50 -7.47
CA ASN A 186 -26.56 50.17 -7.43
C ASN A 186 -26.76 51.21 -8.54
N ASN A 187 -25.71 51.79 -9.12
CA ASN A 187 -25.86 52.78 -10.20
C ASN A 187 -26.12 52.17 -11.58
N VAL A 188 -25.85 50.89 -11.77
CA VAL A 188 -26.05 50.20 -13.05
C VAL A 188 -27.50 49.72 -13.23
N TYR A 189 -28.24 49.52 -12.12
CA TYR A 189 -29.65 49.10 -12.16
C TYR A 189 -30.66 50.24 -12.29
N ILE A 190 -30.23 51.51 -12.23
CA ILE A 190 -31.13 52.69 -12.31
C ILE A 190 -31.15 53.29 -13.74
N MET A 191 -30.36 52.77 -14.68
CA MET A 191 -30.35 53.22 -16.09
C MET A 191 -31.02 52.24 -17.08
N ARG A 192 -31.89 51.34 -16.62
CA ARG A 192 -32.77 50.56 -17.50
C ARG A 192 -34.24 50.85 -17.23
#